data_AF-A0A2K3NKU0-F1
#
_entry.id   AF-A0A2K3NKU0-F1
#
_cell.length_a   1.000
_cell.length_b   1.000
_cell.length_c   1.000
_cell.angle_alpha   90.00
_cell.angle_beta   90.00
_cell.angle_gamma   90.00
#
_symmetry.space_group_name_H-M   'P 1'
#
loop_
_entity.id
_entity.type
_entity.pdbx_description
1 polymer ?
#
loop_
_entity_poly.entity_id
_entity_poly.type
_entity_poly.pdbx_seq_one_letter_code
_entity_poly.pdbx_strand_id
1 'polypeptide(L)'
;MPYSMIFITEEVDRWCWNPNANDGFSVKSAYEWLDHSLVPRILITTFEAFSFRTIWKCGVPSKVSALAWQLFLDRVPTKDNLCRRRILPSENMSCALCQVEAETSRHLFMHCDFAAQIWYAICRWLGVVLPPDVMNLYGTLVGCGRNKCVKKGFSIVWRAAIWVIWRSRNDMIFNNVAGVVEDAVGLIQRLSWQWFVNNMAKGPCLLYEWIWNPGDCMIR
;
A
#
# COMPACT_ATOMS: atom_id res chain seq x y z
N MET A 1 -21.44 0.56 35.19
CA MET A 1 -22.13 1.65 34.47
C MET A 1 -22.92 2.42 35.51
N PRO A 2 -22.49 3.62 35.97
CA PRO A 2 -23.32 4.40 36.86
C PRO A 2 -24.47 5.00 36.03
N TYR A 3 -25.69 4.82 36.52
CA TYR A 3 -26.88 5.46 35.97
C TYR A 3 -26.70 6.98 36.07
N SER A 4 -26.68 7.69 34.95
CA SER A 4 -26.76 9.14 34.94
C SER A 4 -28.12 9.56 35.50
N MET A 5 -28.13 10.28 36.64
CA MET A 5 -29.34 10.95 37.13
C MET A 5 -29.78 11.97 36.07
N ILE A 6 -31.01 11.80 35.57
CA ILE A 6 -31.64 12.73 34.63
C ILE A 6 -32.37 13.78 35.47
N PHE A 7 -31.90 15.03 35.42
CA PHE A 7 -32.59 16.17 36.00
C PHE A 7 -33.47 16.81 34.92
N ILE A 8 -34.77 16.89 35.16
CA ILE A 8 -35.71 17.56 34.27
C ILE A 8 -35.72 19.05 34.64
N THR A 9 -35.43 19.91 33.68
CA THR A 9 -35.44 21.37 33.83
C THR A 9 -36.49 21.97 32.91
N GLU A 10 -36.92 23.22 33.16
CA GLU A 10 -37.80 23.98 32.23
C GLU A 10 -37.02 24.60 31.06
N GLU A 11 -35.73 24.27 30.90
CA GLU A 11 -34.94 24.77 29.79
C GLU A 11 -35.39 24.14 28.46
N VAL A 12 -35.26 24.88 27.36
CA VAL A 12 -35.58 24.37 26.03
C VAL A 12 -34.57 23.29 25.63
N ASP A 13 -35.07 22.15 25.18
CA ASP A 13 -34.26 21.03 24.70
C ASP A 13 -33.25 21.48 23.64
N ARG A 14 -32.00 21.01 23.78
CA ARG A 14 -30.92 21.28 22.83
C ARG A 14 -30.10 20.04 22.56
N TRP A 15 -29.56 19.97 21.34
CA TRP A 15 -28.60 18.93 20.96
C TRP A 15 -27.28 19.17 21.69
N CYS A 16 -26.89 18.21 22.52
CA CYS A 16 -25.64 18.25 23.29
C CYS A 16 -24.65 17.23 22.72
N TRP A 17 -23.44 17.68 22.43
CA TRP A 17 -22.36 16.78 22.03
C TRP A 17 -21.42 16.55 23.22
N ASN A 18 -21.59 15.40 23.86
CA ASN A 18 -20.96 15.07 25.16
C ASN A 18 -19.42 15.21 25.19
N PRO A 19 -18.66 14.80 24.15
CA PRO A 19 -17.19 14.90 24.18
C PRO A 19 -16.61 16.32 24.34
N ASN A 20 -17.36 17.36 23.95
CA ASN A 20 -17.03 18.76 24.21
C ASN A 20 -18.32 19.59 24.28
N ALA A 21 -19.07 19.40 25.38
CA ALA A 21 -20.42 19.92 25.57
C ALA A 21 -20.55 21.45 25.40
N ASN A 22 -19.50 22.21 25.73
CA ASN A 22 -19.50 23.68 25.64
C ASN A 22 -19.21 24.20 24.22
N ASP A 23 -18.47 23.44 23.41
CA ASP A 23 -18.03 23.85 22.07
C ASP A 23 -18.92 23.28 20.96
N GLY A 24 -19.88 22.41 21.32
CA GLY A 24 -20.78 21.75 20.39
C GLY A 24 -20.12 20.65 19.57
N PHE A 25 -20.88 20.10 18.62
CA PHE A 25 -20.36 19.06 17.72
C PHE A 25 -19.23 19.61 16.85
N SER A 26 -18.11 18.89 16.84
CA SER A 26 -17.09 19.08 15.83
C SER A 26 -16.63 17.73 15.30
N VAL A 27 -16.26 17.69 14.02
CA VAL A 27 -15.67 16.49 13.43
C VAL A 27 -14.43 16.07 14.21
N LYS A 28 -13.60 17.03 14.64
CA LYS A 28 -12.38 16.78 15.43
C LYS A 28 -12.70 16.03 16.73
N SER A 29 -13.63 16.55 17.54
CA SER A 29 -13.98 15.94 18.83
C SER A 29 -14.69 14.60 18.67
N ALA A 30 -15.45 14.39 17.59
CA ALA A 30 -15.94 13.07 17.20
C ALA A 30 -14.82 12.09 16.92
N TYR A 31 -13.82 12.46 16.11
CA TYR A 31 -12.67 11.60 15.84
C TYR A 31 -11.84 11.30 17.09
N GLU A 32 -11.56 12.30 17.94
CA GLU A 32 -10.81 12.09 19.19
C GLU A 32 -11.55 11.15 20.15
N TRP A 33 -12.87 11.32 20.28
CA TRP A 33 -13.69 10.43 21.10
C TRP A 33 -13.74 9.00 20.55
N LEU A 34 -13.90 8.85 19.23
CA LEU A 34 -13.90 7.55 18.56
C LEU A 34 -12.53 6.87 18.65
N ASP A 35 -11.43 7.62 18.55
CA ASP A 35 -10.07 7.10 18.69
C ASP A 35 -9.85 6.49 20.07
N HIS A 36 -10.31 7.16 21.13
CA HIS A 36 -10.24 6.65 22.49
C HIS A 36 -11.22 5.49 22.78
N SER A 37 -12.37 5.45 22.10
CA SER A 37 -13.46 4.52 22.43
C SER A 37 -13.51 3.26 21.56
N LEU A 38 -13.08 3.35 20.29
CA LEU A 38 -13.21 2.27 19.30
C LEU A 38 -11.88 1.58 18.98
N VAL A 39 -10.75 2.21 19.28
CA VAL A 39 -9.44 1.63 18.95
C VAL A 39 -8.92 0.93 20.21
N PRO A 40 -9.02 -0.42 20.35
CA PRO A 40 -8.06 -1.11 21.19
C PRO A 40 -6.71 -0.74 20.58
N ARG A 41 -5.92 0.13 21.26
CA ARG A 41 -4.68 0.73 20.71
C ARG A 41 -4.02 -0.28 19.79
N ILE A 42 -4.25 -0.15 18.49
CA ILE A 42 -3.61 -1.04 17.54
C ILE A 42 -2.16 -0.69 17.79
N LEU A 43 -1.39 -1.67 18.27
CA LEU A 43 0.06 -1.54 18.43
C LEU A 43 0.61 -1.47 17.00
N ILE A 44 0.34 -0.34 16.33
CA ILE A 44 0.93 0.01 15.05
C ILE A 44 2.40 0.06 15.38
N THR A 45 3.12 -0.89 14.80
CA THR A 45 4.56 -0.96 14.95
C THR A 45 5.17 0.35 14.47
N THR A 46 6.33 0.73 15.00
CA THR A 46 7.08 1.90 14.52
C THR A 46 7.28 1.87 13.00
N PHE A 47 7.37 0.65 12.46
CA PHE A 47 7.45 0.32 11.05
C PHE A 47 6.18 0.65 10.25
N GLU A 48 5.02 0.18 10.68
CA GLU A 48 3.74 0.50 10.04
C GLU A 48 3.48 2.00 10.07
N ALA A 49 3.77 2.65 11.22
CA ALA A 49 3.64 4.10 11.36
C ALA A 49 4.54 4.85 10.35
N PHE A 50 5.78 4.38 10.14
CA PHE A 50 6.67 4.93 9.12
C PHE A 50 6.10 4.74 7.70
N SER A 51 5.58 3.55 7.41
CA SER A 51 5.01 3.21 6.11
C SER A 51 3.80 4.09 5.78
N PHE A 52 2.85 4.25 6.70
CA PHE A 52 1.69 5.13 6.53
C PHE A 52 2.08 6.61 6.37
N ARG A 53 3.09 7.10 7.10
CA ARG A 53 3.57 8.49 7.00
C ARG A 53 4.27 8.80 5.67
N THR A 54 4.89 7.80 5.05
CA THR A 54 5.68 7.99 3.82
C THR A 54 4.90 7.68 2.55
N ILE A 55 3.74 6.99 2.67
CA ILE A 55 3.07 6.43 1.50
C ILE A 55 2.61 7.47 0.48
N TRP A 56 2.27 8.67 0.95
CA TRP A 56 1.81 9.79 0.15
C TRP A 56 2.93 10.75 -0.27
N LYS A 57 4.16 10.57 0.24
CA LYS A 57 5.30 11.47 0.00
C LYS A 57 6.15 11.07 -1.21
N CYS A 58 5.58 10.29 -2.13
CA CYS A 58 6.27 9.74 -3.29
C CYS A 58 5.63 10.26 -4.58
N GLY A 59 6.46 10.61 -5.56
CA GLY A 59 6.06 11.22 -6.83
C GLY A 59 5.44 10.26 -7.85
N VAL A 60 4.75 9.21 -7.39
CA VAL A 60 4.05 8.29 -8.29
C VAL A 60 2.62 8.78 -8.55
N PRO A 61 1.93 8.31 -9.60
CA PRO A 61 0.51 8.62 -9.78
C PRO A 61 -0.32 8.30 -8.53
N SER A 62 -1.27 9.18 -8.17
CA SER A 62 -2.06 9.06 -6.94
C SER A 62 -2.77 7.71 -6.79
N LYS A 63 -3.25 7.13 -7.89
CA LYS A 63 -3.85 5.78 -7.92
C LYS A 63 -2.91 4.66 -7.45
N VAL A 64 -1.60 4.81 -7.69
CA VAL A 64 -0.59 3.84 -7.27
C VAL A 64 -0.36 3.96 -5.76
N SER A 65 -0.28 5.19 -5.23
CA SER A 65 -0.20 5.43 -3.79
C SER A 65 -1.46 4.96 -3.06
N ALA A 66 -2.64 5.17 -3.66
CA ALA A 66 -3.91 4.68 -3.13
C ALA A 66 -3.95 3.14 -3.08
N LEU A 67 -3.50 2.46 -4.13
CA LEU A 67 -3.39 0.99 -4.16
C LEU A 67 -2.47 0.48 -3.04
N ALA A 68 -1.28 1.07 -2.89
CA ALA A 68 -0.35 0.71 -1.82
C ALA A 68 -0.97 0.92 -0.42
N TRP A 69 -1.71 2.02 -0.24
CA TRP A 69 -2.39 2.32 1.02
C TRP A 69 -3.49 1.31 1.32
N GLN A 70 -4.29 0.95 0.32
CA GLN A 70 -5.28 -0.12 0.44
C GLN A 70 -4.61 -1.46 0.76
N LEU A 71 -3.45 -1.74 0.17
CA LEU A 71 -2.71 -2.98 0.44
C LEU A 71 -2.25 -3.06 1.89
N PHE A 72 -1.71 -1.97 2.45
CA PHE A 72 -1.28 -1.93 3.86
C PHE A 72 -2.43 -2.12 4.85
N LEU A 73 -3.64 -1.78 4.44
CA LEU A 73 -4.85 -1.98 5.26
C LEU A 73 -5.55 -3.32 4.98
N ASP A 74 -4.99 -4.18 4.12
CA ASP A 74 -5.64 -5.37 3.58
C ASP A 74 -7.06 -5.07 3.04
N ARG A 75 -7.17 -4.01 2.23
CA ARG A 75 -8.44 -3.52 1.67
C ARG A 75 -8.52 -3.55 0.16
N VAL A 76 -7.50 -4.07 -0.52
CA VAL A 76 -7.48 -4.29 -1.98
C VAL A 76 -8.57 -5.30 -2.36
N PRO A 77 -9.29 -5.15 -3.49
CA PRO A 77 -10.37 -6.04 -3.87
C PRO A 77 -9.86 -7.39 -4.45
N THR A 78 -9.11 -8.13 -3.64
CA THR A 78 -8.81 -9.55 -3.86
C THR A 78 -10.08 -10.38 -3.67
N LYS A 79 -10.13 -11.60 -4.21
CA LYS A 79 -11.30 -12.47 -4.05
C LYS A 79 -11.65 -12.67 -2.56
N ASP A 80 -10.66 -12.90 -1.71
CA ASP A 80 -10.87 -13.03 -0.26
C ASP A 80 -11.56 -11.80 0.35
N ASN A 81 -11.06 -10.60 0.04
CA ASN A 81 -11.64 -9.35 0.53
C ASN A 81 -13.05 -9.10 -0.01
N LEU A 82 -13.31 -9.44 -1.26
CA LEU A 82 -14.63 -9.31 -1.88
C LEU A 82 -15.63 -10.31 -1.28
N CYS A 83 -15.20 -11.53 -0.99
CA CYS A 83 -16.00 -12.54 -0.30
C CYS A 83 -16.35 -12.09 1.13
N ARG A 84 -15.37 -11.59 1.90
CA ARG A 84 -15.60 -11.02 3.25
C ARG A 84 -16.61 -9.87 3.24
N ARG A 85 -16.67 -9.10 2.15
CA ARG A 85 -17.64 -8.01 1.95
C ARG A 85 -18.97 -8.45 1.34
N ARG A 86 -19.17 -9.77 1.13
CA ARG A 86 -20.37 -10.36 0.50
C ARG A 86 -20.63 -9.84 -0.91
N ILE A 87 -19.57 -9.46 -1.63
CA ILE A 87 -19.65 -9.01 -3.03
C ILE A 87 -19.50 -10.21 -3.99
N LEU A 88 -18.60 -11.14 -3.66
CA LEU A 88 -18.43 -12.40 -4.39
C LEU A 88 -18.90 -13.57 -3.51
N PRO A 89 -19.46 -14.65 -4.11
CA PRO A 89 -19.69 -15.90 -3.39
C PRO A 89 -18.36 -16.51 -2.96
N SER A 90 -18.38 -17.39 -1.95
CA SER A 90 -17.20 -18.12 -1.46
C SER A 90 -16.73 -19.24 -2.40
N GLU A 91 -17.14 -19.19 -3.66
CA GLU A 91 -16.83 -20.17 -4.69
C GLU A 91 -15.65 -19.67 -5.54
N ASN A 92 -14.79 -20.59 -5.97
CA ASN A 92 -13.65 -20.29 -6.84
C ASN A 92 -12.73 -19.15 -6.31
N MET A 93 -12.24 -19.35 -5.10
CA MET A 93 -11.36 -18.41 -4.41
C MET A 93 -9.90 -18.43 -4.90
N SER A 94 -9.56 -19.25 -5.90
CA SER A 94 -8.19 -19.40 -6.40
C SER A 94 -7.63 -18.07 -6.93
N CYS A 95 -6.34 -17.86 -6.74
CA CYS A 95 -5.59 -16.73 -7.25
C CYS A 95 -5.71 -16.66 -8.77
N ALA A 96 -6.09 -15.51 -9.31
CA ALA A 96 -6.26 -15.35 -10.76
C ALA A 96 -4.97 -15.62 -11.55
N LEU A 97 -3.81 -15.38 -10.93
CA LEU A 97 -2.50 -15.50 -11.58
C LEU A 97 -1.93 -16.92 -11.58
N CYS A 98 -1.94 -17.63 -10.44
CA CYS A 98 -1.37 -18.99 -10.36
C CYS A 98 -2.41 -20.11 -10.36
N GLN A 99 -3.67 -19.82 -10.01
CA GLN A 99 -4.76 -20.81 -9.88
C GLN A 99 -4.52 -21.92 -8.84
N VAL A 100 -3.47 -21.83 -8.00
CA VAL A 100 -3.10 -22.87 -7.01
C VAL A 100 -3.67 -22.58 -5.61
N GLU A 101 -3.41 -21.41 -5.06
CA GLU A 101 -3.84 -21.03 -3.71
C GLU A 101 -4.97 -20.00 -3.72
N ALA A 102 -5.61 -19.76 -2.57
CA ALA A 102 -6.63 -18.74 -2.44
C ALA A 102 -6.08 -17.31 -2.63
N GLU A 103 -6.82 -16.45 -3.33
CA GLU A 103 -6.45 -15.07 -3.62
C GLU A 103 -6.62 -14.16 -2.39
N THR A 104 -5.64 -14.19 -1.49
CA THR A 104 -5.47 -13.19 -0.43
C THR A 104 -4.54 -12.07 -0.88
N SER A 105 -4.55 -10.92 -0.21
CA SER A 105 -3.60 -9.82 -0.51
C SER A 105 -2.15 -10.29 -0.34
N ARG A 106 -1.87 -11.05 0.72
CA ARG A 106 -0.54 -11.60 1.00
C ARG A 106 -0.10 -12.57 -0.09
N HIS A 107 -0.97 -13.50 -0.49
CA HIS A 107 -0.66 -14.42 -1.59
C HIS A 107 -0.43 -13.63 -2.90
N LEU A 108 -1.41 -12.83 -3.33
CA LEU A 108 -1.39 -12.13 -4.61
C LEU A 108 -0.12 -11.27 -4.81
N PHE A 109 0.27 -10.50 -3.79
CA PHE A 109 1.36 -9.55 -3.91
C PHE A 109 2.74 -10.09 -3.49
N MET A 110 2.81 -11.27 -2.88
CA MET A 110 4.07 -11.77 -2.30
C MET A 110 4.36 -13.24 -2.59
N HIS A 111 3.39 -14.13 -2.36
CA HIS A 111 3.63 -15.58 -2.38
C HIS A 111 3.13 -16.29 -3.64
N CYS A 112 2.33 -15.64 -4.46
CA CYS A 112 1.98 -16.14 -5.78
C CYS A 112 3.27 -16.36 -6.60
N ASP A 113 3.41 -17.51 -7.25
CA ASP A 113 4.61 -17.85 -8.04
C ASP A 113 4.99 -16.75 -9.04
N PHE A 114 3.99 -16.13 -9.67
CA PHE A 114 4.19 -15.00 -10.58
C PHE A 114 4.78 -13.77 -9.86
N ALA A 115 4.21 -13.39 -8.71
CA ALA A 115 4.68 -12.25 -7.92
C ALA A 115 6.06 -12.52 -7.29
N ALA A 116 6.30 -13.73 -6.79
CA ALA A 116 7.56 -14.14 -6.19
C ALA A 116 8.71 -14.07 -7.20
N GLN A 117 8.50 -14.52 -8.44
CA GLN A 117 9.50 -14.41 -9.51
C GLN A 117 9.81 -12.96 -9.88
N ILE A 118 8.79 -12.09 -9.95
CA ILE A 118 8.96 -10.65 -10.15
C ILE A 118 9.83 -10.06 -9.03
N TRP A 119 9.50 -10.34 -7.77
CA TRP A 119 10.25 -9.82 -6.64
C TRP A 119 11.67 -10.33 -6.59
N TYR A 120 11.90 -11.61 -6.92
CA TYR A 120 13.25 -12.17 -7.01
C TYR A 120 14.09 -11.43 -8.06
N ALA A 121 13.53 -11.17 -9.25
CA ALA A 121 14.21 -10.39 -10.28
C ALA A 121 14.50 -8.95 -9.85
N ILE A 122 13.55 -8.28 -9.18
CA ILE A 122 13.74 -6.91 -8.68
C ILE A 122 14.78 -6.85 -7.57
N CYS A 123 14.71 -7.76 -6.59
CA CYS A 123 15.67 -7.81 -5.49
C CYS A 123 17.08 -8.08 -6.00
N ARG A 124 17.24 -8.99 -6.97
CA ARG A 124 18.51 -9.20 -7.68
C ARG A 124 18.99 -7.94 -8.39
N TRP A 125 18.11 -7.26 -9.12
CA TRP A 125 18.42 -6.02 -9.83
C TRP A 125 18.85 -4.88 -8.90
N LEU A 126 18.24 -4.76 -7.72
CA LEU A 126 18.58 -3.74 -6.72
C LEU A 126 19.72 -4.14 -5.78
N GLY A 127 20.18 -5.40 -5.81
CA GLY A 127 21.20 -5.92 -4.90
C GLY A 127 20.74 -6.03 -3.44
N VAL A 128 19.46 -6.37 -3.21
CA VAL A 128 18.85 -6.46 -1.87
C VAL A 128 18.25 -7.84 -1.63
N VAL A 129 18.05 -8.20 -0.36
CA VAL A 129 17.41 -9.46 0.04
C VAL A 129 15.89 -9.30 0.02
N LEU A 130 15.17 -10.33 -0.43
CA LEU A 130 13.71 -10.39 -0.43
C LEU A 130 13.18 -10.78 0.98
N PRO A 131 12.48 -9.89 1.71
CA PRO A 131 11.82 -10.24 2.96
C PRO A 131 10.54 -11.04 2.69
N PRO A 132 9.97 -11.74 3.69
CA PRO A 132 8.82 -12.64 3.48
C PRO A 132 7.45 -11.94 3.37
N ASP A 133 7.38 -10.63 3.63
CA ASP A 133 6.12 -9.87 3.62
C ASP A 133 6.25 -8.59 2.80
N VAL A 134 5.15 -8.17 2.19
CA VAL A 134 5.10 -7.06 1.24
C VAL A 134 5.31 -5.70 1.91
N MET A 135 4.78 -5.51 3.13
CA MET A 135 5.02 -4.30 3.91
C MET A 135 6.45 -4.31 4.43
N ASN A 136 6.91 -5.44 4.97
CA ASN A 136 8.31 -5.59 5.40
C ASN A 136 9.29 -5.31 4.28
N LEU A 137 9.00 -5.75 3.05
CA LEU A 137 9.78 -5.43 1.86
C LEU A 137 9.83 -3.92 1.60
N TYR A 138 8.70 -3.21 1.70
CA TYR A 138 8.67 -1.75 1.55
C TYR A 138 9.63 -1.08 2.52
N GLY A 139 9.53 -1.40 3.82
CA GLY A 139 10.36 -0.73 4.81
C GLY A 139 11.80 -1.25 4.90
N THR A 140 12.11 -2.47 4.46
CA THR A 140 13.50 -2.90 4.23
C THR A 140 14.12 -2.07 3.10
N LEU A 141 13.43 -1.96 1.97
CA LEU A 141 13.87 -1.15 0.84
C LEU A 141 14.07 0.31 1.25
N VAL A 142 13.05 0.95 1.82
CA VAL A 142 13.10 2.37 2.20
C VAL A 142 13.99 2.61 3.44
N GLY A 143 14.10 1.63 4.34
CA GLY A 143 14.94 1.69 5.54
C GLY A 143 16.43 1.59 5.21
N CYS A 144 16.81 0.66 4.32
CA CYS A 144 18.20 0.41 3.92
C CYS A 144 18.78 1.48 2.97
N GLY A 145 17.97 2.40 2.44
CA GLY A 145 18.48 3.46 1.59
C GLY A 145 19.48 4.37 2.33
N ARG A 146 20.70 4.48 1.81
CA ARG A 146 21.80 5.24 2.44
C ARG A 146 21.55 6.75 2.49
N ASN A 147 20.74 7.27 1.56
CA ASN A 147 20.39 8.69 1.49
C ASN A 147 18.92 8.88 1.06
N LYS A 148 18.40 10.12 1.12
CA LYS A 148 17.00 10.43 0.77
C LYS A 148 16.64 10.05 -0.68
N CYS A 149 17.58 10.17 -1.60
CA CYS A 149 17.40 9.90 -3.03
C CYS A 149 17.20 8.41 -3.29
N VAL A 150 18.08 7.57 -2.74
CA VAL A 150 17.99 6.10 -2.77
C VAL A 150 16.70 5.62 -2.12
N LYS A 151 16.34 6.16 -0.95
CA LYS A 151 15.06 5.82 -0.28
C LYS A 151 13.86 6.11 -1.17
N LYS A 152 13.88 7.23 -1.89
CA LYS A 152 12.82 7.61 -2.84
C LYS A 152 12.80 6.68 -4.05
N GLY A 153 13.95 6.38 -4.65
CA GLY A 153 14.06 5.48 -5.79
C GLY A 153 13.57 4.07 -5.47
N PHE A 154 13.97 3.50 -4.34
CA PHE A 154 13.46 2.20 -3.88
C PHE A 154 11.96 2.23 -3.58
N SER A 155 11.44 3.31 -2.97
CA SER A 155 9.99 3.49 -2.77
C SER A 155 9.23 3.51 -4.11
N ILE A 156 9.79 4.15 -5.14
CA ILE A 156 9.22 4.20 -6.49
C ILE A 156 9.22 2.81 -7.15
N VAL A 157 10.32 2.07 -7.07
CA VAL A 157 10.44 0.71 -7.64
C VAL A 157 9.42 -0.24 -6.99
N TRP A 158 9.34 -0.23 -5.66
CA TRP A 158 8.38 -1.07 -4.93
C TRP A 158 6.93 -0.76 -5.35
N ARG A 159 6.59 0.52 -5.50
CA ARG A 159 5.24 0.95 -5.95
C ARG A 159 4.94 0.52 -7.38
N ALA A 160 5.93 0.58 -8.27
CA ALA A 160 5.80 0.12 -9.64
C ALA A 160 5.52 -1.39 -9.67
N ALA A 161 6.20 -2.17 -8.84
CA ALA A 161 5.98 -3.61 -8.73
C ALA A 161 4.56 -3.95 -8.26
N ILE A 162 4.09 -3.35 -7.16
CA ILE A 162 2.72 -3.55 -6.68
C ILE A 162 1.69 -3.16 -7.74
N TRP A 163 1.90 -2.03 -8.42
CA TRP A 163 1.02 -1.59 -9.49
C TRP A 163 0.96 -2.59 -10.65
N VAL A 164 2.12 -3.10 -11.09
CA VAL A 164 2.19 -4.04 -12.21
C VAL A 164 1.59 -5.39 -11.84
N ILE A 165 1.86 -5.93 -10.65
CA ILE A 165 1.23 -7.17 -10.18
C ILE A 165 -0.30 -7.04 -10.16
N TRP A 166 -0.80 -5.93 -9.60
CA TRP A 166 -2.24 -5.65 -9.57
C TRP A 166 -2.84 -5.54 -10.97
N ARG A 167 -2.14 -4.86 -11.88
CA ARG A 167 -2.56 -4.73 -13.27
C ARG A 167 -2.60 -6.09 -13.96
N SER A 168 -1.55 -6.90 -13.86
CA SER A 168 -1.50 -8.25 -14.46
C SER A 168 -2.65 -9.12 -13.96
N ARG A 169 -2.97 -9.05 -12.67
CA ARG A 169 -4.13 -9.75 -12.09
C ARG A 169 -5.45 -9.30 -12.72
N ASN A 170 -5.63 -7.99 -12.89
CA ASN A 170 -6.85 -7.46 -13.50
C ASN A 170 -6.93 -7.79 -15.00
N ASP A 171 -5.82 -7.72 -15.72
CA ASP A 171 -5.77 -8.10 -17.14
C ASP A 171 -6.10 -9.58 -17.32
N MET A 172 -5.65 -10.45 -16.42
CA MET A 172 -6.06 -11.86 -16.44
C MET A 172 -7.56 -12.05 -16.22
N ILE A 173 -8.18 -11.30 -15.28
CA ILE A 173 -9.61 -11.45 -14.96
C ILE A 173 -10.52 -10.86 -16.03
N PHE A 174 -10.21 -9.65 -16.50
CA PHE A 174 -11.13 -8.88 -17.34
C PHE A 174 -10.83 -9.04 -18.83
N ASN A 175 -9.58 -9.37 -19.19
CA ASN A 175 -9.13 -9.46 -20.57
C ASN A 175 -8.61 -10.86 -20.94
N ASN A 176 -8.56 -11.80 -19.99
CA ASN A 176 -8.01 -13.15 -20.17
C ASN A 176 -6.56 -13.14 -20.72
N VAL A 177 -5.76 -12.14 -20.30
CA VAL A 177 -4.36 -12.00 -20.68
C VAL A 177 -3.48 -12.51 -19.55
N ALA A 178 -2.77 -13.62 -19.80
CA ALA A 178 -1.79 -14.15 -18.86
C ALA A 178 -0.58 -13.22 -18.75
N GLY A 179 -0.11 -12.99 -17.52
CA GLY A 179 1.09 -12.21 -17.29
C GLY A 179 2.35 -13.00 -17.63
N VAL A 180 3.32 -12.32 -18.27
CA VAL A 180 4.69 -12.84 -18.48
C VAL A 180 5.62 -12.10 -17.50
N VAL A 181 6.46 -12.85 -16.78
CA VAL A 181 7.30 -12.29 -15.71
C VAL A 181 8.30 -11.28 -16.27
N GLU A 182 8.93 -11.61 -17.38
CA GLU A 182 9.92 -10.76 -18.07
C GLU A 182 9.30 -9.43 -18.50
N ASP A 183 8.11 -9.47 -19.08
CA ASP A 183 7.37 -8.28 -19.50
C ASP A 183 6.97 -7.41 -18.30
N ALA A 184 6.54 -8.05 -17.20
CA ALA A 184 6.20 -7.37 -15.96
C ALA A 184 7.44 -6.68 -15.36
N VAL A 185 8.57 -7.37 -15.27
CA VAL A 185 9.84 -6.80 -14.78
C VAL A 185 10.30 -5.63 -15.66
N GLY A 186 10.27 -5.80 -16.99
CA GLY A 186 10.60 -4.72 -17.92
C GLY A 186 9.67 -3.51 -17.78
N LEU A 187 8.37 -3.74 -17.56
CA LEU A 187 7.41 -2.66 -17.32
C LEU A 187 7.68 -1.96 -15.98
N ILE A 188 8.04 -2.68 -14.93
CA ILE A 188 8.40 -2.12 -13.61
C ILE A 188 9.63 -1.23 -13.73
N GLN A 189 10.67 -1.67 -14.44
CA GLN A 189 11.86 -0.88 -14.70
C GLN A 189 11.53 0.41 -15.46
N ARG A 190 10.71 0.32 -16.52
CA ARG A 190 10.29 1.50 -17.31
C ARG A 190 9.44 2.48 -16.49
N LEU A 191 8.42 2.00 -15.77
CA LEU A 191 7.55 2.86 -14.96
C LEU A 191 8.32 3.52 -13.81
N SER A 192 9.16 2.74 -13.12
CA SER A 192 9.97 3.27 -12.02
C SER A 192 10.95 4.33 -12.51
N TRP A 193 11.59 4.11 -13.65
CA TRP A 193 12.44 5.12 -14.29
C TRP A 193 11.66 6.39 -14.64
N GLN A 194 10.53 6.27 -15.34
CA GLN A 194 9.69 7.43 -15.72
C GLN A 194 9.26 8.23 -14.51
N TRP A 195 8.79 7.56 -13.45
CA TRP A 195 8.40 8.24 -12.21
C TRP A 195 9.60 8.82 -11.47
N PHE A 196 10.76 8.19 -11.53
CA PHE A 196 11.97 8.71 -10.92
C PHE A 196 12.44 10.00 -11.58
N VAL A 197 12.63 10.01 -12.91
CA VAL A 197 13.14 11.19 -13.64
C VAL A 197 12.17 12.36 -13.58
N ASN A 198 10.85 12.12 -13.62
CA ASN A 198 9.85 13.18 -13.50
C ASN A 198 9.82 13.86 -12.11
N ASN A 199 10.47 13.25 -11.11
CA ASN A 199 10.47 13.72 -9.73
C ASN A 199 11.86 14.10 -9.20
N MET A 200 12.86 14.11 -10.07
CA MET A 200 14.22 14.54 -9.77
C MET A 200 14.48 15.92 -10.34
N ALA A 201 15.03 16.80 -9.49
CA ALA A 201 15.47 18.14 -9.90
C ALA A 201 16.87 18.15 -10.53
N LYS A 202 17.61 17.02 -10.49
CA LYS A 202 19.00 16.92 -10.94
C LYS A 202 19.17 15.83 -12.00
N GLY A 203 19.75 16.21 -13.14
CA GLY A 203 20.39 15.38 -14.16
C GLY A 203 19.53 14.27 -14.81
N PRO A 204 19.44 14.18 -16.15
CA PRO A 204 18.77 13.04 -16.77
C PRO A 204 19.55 11.73 -16.47
N CYS A 205 18.89 10.75 -15.87
CA CYS A 205 19.31 9.34 -15.89
C CYS A 205 18.65 8.71 -17.12
N LEU A 206 19.43 8.09 -18.01
CA LEU A 206 18.88 7.41 -19.18
C LEU A 206 18.28 6.05 -18.78
N LEU A 207 17.29 5.57 -19.53
CA LEU A 207 16.61 4.30 -19.22
C LEU A 207 17.60 3.13 -19.15
N TYR A 208 18.59 3.07 -20.04
CA TYR A 208 19.58 1.99 -20.02
C TYR A 208 20.47 2.05 -18.77
N GLU A 209 20.82 3.26 -18.30
CA GLU A 209 21.60 3.44 -17.06
C GLU A 209 20.81 2.96 -15.86
N TRP A 210 19.51 3.29 -15.82
CA TRP A 210 18.59 2.83 -14.78
C TRP A 210 18.46 1.31 -14.76
N ILE A 211 18.29 0.68 -15.92
CA ILE A 211 18.18 -0.78 -16.04
C ILE A 211 19.50 -1.45 -15.64
N TRP A 212 20.64 -0.89 -16.05
CA TRP A 212 21.96 -1.43 -15.74
C TRP A 212 22.31 -1.32 -14.25
N ASN A 213 22.23 -0.12 -13.69
CA ASN A 213 22.54 0.15 -12.29
C ASN A 213 21.70 1.33 -11.76
N PRO A 214 20.51 1.08 -11.21
CA PRO A 214 19.65 2.14 -10.70
C PRO A 214 20.27 2.81 -9.46
N GLY A 215 21.18 2.13 -8.75
CA GLY A 215 21.89 2.69 -7.60
C GLY A 215 22.73 3.91 -7.97
N ASP A 216 23.44 3.87 -9.10
CA ASP A 216 24.23 4.99 -9.59
C ASP A 216 23.34 6.19 -9.94
N CYS A 217 22.20 5.95 -10.59
CA CYS A 217 21.22 7.00 -10.87
C CYS A 217 20.60 7.60 -9.59
N MET A 218 20.44 6.81 -8.53
CA MET A 218 19.93 7.28 -7.23
C MET A 218 20.97 8.04 -6.38
N ILE A 219 22.23 8.10 -6.80
CA ILE A 219 23.29 8.80 -6.07
C ILE A 219 23.65 10.16 -6.72
N ARG A 220 23.30 10.35 -7.99
CA ARG A 220 23.44 11.64 -8.72
C ARG A 220 22.58 12.75 -8.08
#